data_AF-A0A6L4WXG1-F1
#
_entry.id   AF-A0A6L4WXG1-F1
#
_cell.length_a   1.000
_cell.length_b   1.000
_cell.length_c   1.000
_cell.angle_alpha   90.00
_cell.angle_beta   90.00
_cell.angle_gamma   90.00
#
_symmetry.space_group_name_H-M   'P 1'
#
loop_
_entity.id
_entity.type
_entity.pdbx_description
1 polymer ?
#
loop_
_entity_poly.entity_id
_entity_poly.type
_entity_poly.pdbx_seq_one_letter_code
_entity_poly.pdbx_strand_id
1 'polypeptide(L)'
;MMNINFEEIKNKWITPDGINLREHMHETIKDVENPTKKELKAFNSFLRANKEESVILFHGTSSEYNIKEDGIKKTTARTRKSIQTTLGYVYASVFKELAQIFGEMANPHNEISVYAIKVKVKDLKADLDQLTNKRRWGENENIGNTLADSLVFGRGARIKRNIEDYEVREIWNTKESKLNVA
;
A
#
# COMPACT_ATOMS: atom_id res chain seq x y z
N MET A 1 2.42 15.90 12.40
CA MET A 1 1.83 14.77 11.64
C MET A 1 1.40 13.72 12.65
N MET A 2 0.12 13.29 12.68
CA MET A 2 -0.35 12.32 13.68
C MET A 2 0.33 10.96 13.47
N ASN A 3 1.09 10.51 14.48
CA ASN A 3 1.61 9.14 14.56
C ASN A 3 0.45 8.21 14.94
N ILE A 4 -0.40 7.85 13.97
CA ILE A 4 -1.43 6.83 14.18
C ILE A 4 -0.74 5.48 14.39
N ASN A 5 -1.03 4.84 15.53
CA ASN A 5 -0.50 3.54 15.90
C ASN A 5 -1.21 2.43 15.11
N PHE A 6 -0.48 1.39 14.67
CA PHE A 6 -1.07 0.26 13.96
C PHE A 6 -2.20 -0.44 14.75
N GLU A 7 -2.08 -0.53 16.07
CA GLU A 7 -3.15 -1.07 16.94
C GLU A 7 -4.43 -0.21 16.88
N GLU A 8 -4.29 1.12 16.88
CA GLU A 8 -5.43 2.03 16.74
C GLU A 8 -6.11 1.86 15.37
N ILE A 9 -5.32 1.60 14.33
CA ILE A 9 -5.85 1.36 12.97
C ILE A 9 -6.64 0.04 12.94
N LYS A 10 -6.11 -1.05 13.50
CA LYS A 10 -6.82 -2.34 13.58
C LYS A 10 -8.16 -2.23 14.28
N ASN A 11 -8.21 -1.47 15.38
CA ASN A 11 -9.42 -1.26 16.16
C ASN A 11 -10.51 -0.48 15.42
N LYS A 12 -10.24 0.07 14.22
CA LYS A 12 -11.29 0.66 13.36
C LYS A 12 -12.17 -0.38 12.67
N TRP A 13 -11.80 -1.66 12.67
CA TRP A 13 -12.64 -2.75 12.16
C TRP A 13 -13.30 -3.53 13.29
N ILE A 14 -14.47 -4.12 13.00
CA ILE A 14 -15.22 -4.99 13.94
C ILE A 14 -14.33 -6.15 14.40
N THR A 15 -13.61 -6.76 13.47
CA THR A 15 -12.53 -7.68 13.79
C THR A 15 -11.21 -6.91 13.77
N PRO A 16 -10.53 -6.76 14.92
CA PRO A 16 -9.24 -6.07 15.01
C PRO A 16 -8.08 -6.99 14.59
N ASP A 17 -8.26 -7.71 13.47
CA ASP A 17 -7.28 -8.58 12.85
C ASP A 17 -6.50 -7.85 11.75
N GLY A 18 -5.29 -8.33 11.46
CA GLY A 18 -4.45 -7.75 10.42
C GLY A 18 -2.97 -7.85 10.77
N ILE A 19 -2.19 -8.49 9.90
CA ILE A 19 -0.73 -8.53 10.03
C ILE A 19 -0.17 -7.17 9.65
N ASN A 20 0.73 -6.65 10.50
CA ASN A 20 1.57 -5.51 10.18
C ASN A 20 2.73 -5.95 9.29
N LEU A 21 2.54 -5.91 7.96
CA LEU A 21 3.58 -6.35 7.03
C LEU A 21 4.87 -5.53 7.14
N ARG A 22 4.80 -4.26 7.54
CA ARG A 22 5.98 -3.41 7.75
C ARG A 22 6.81 -3.92 8.92
N GLU A 23 6.17 -4.15 10.06
CA GLU A 23 6.84 -4.66 11.26
C GLU A 23 7.46 -6.03 10.99
N HIS A 24 6.69 -6.96 10.41
CA HIS A 24 7.23 -8.28 10.10
C HIS A 24 8.37 -8.25 9.07
N MET A 25 8.32 -7.33 8.11
CA MET A 25 9.43 -7.09 7.18
C MET A 25 10.69 -6.65 7.95
N HIS A 26 10.58 -5.73 8.91
CA HIS A 26 11.73 -5.28 9.73
C HIS A 26 12.23 -6.35 10.70
N GLU A 27 11.37 -7.26 11.16
CA GLU A 27 11.79 -8.42 11.95
C GLU A 27 12.57 -9.45 11.10
N THR A 28 12.16 -9.61 9.84
CA THR A 28 12.72 -10.63 8.94
C THR A 28 13.99 -10.16 8.23
N ILE A 29 14.11 -8.86 7.97
CA ILE A 29 15.16 -8.26 7.14
C ILE A 29 15.96 -7.28 8.00
N LYS A 30 17.23 -7.60 8.27
CA LYS A 30 18.08 -6.80 9.16
C LYS A 30 18.40 -5.41 8.61
N ASP A 31 18.75 -5.35 7.32
CA ASP A 31 18.94 -4.12 6.57
C ASP A 31 17.95 -4.12 5.40
N VAL A 32 16.89 -3.34 5.54
CA VAL A 32 15.81 -3.27 4.57
C VAL A 32 16.24 -2.59 3.27
N GLU A 33 17.31 -1.78 3.29
CA GLU A 33 17.87 -1.18 2.09
C GLU A 33 18.75 -2.17 1.33
N ASN A 34 19.38 -3.11 2.04
CA ASN A 34 20.26 -4.14 1.46
C ASN A 34 19.89 -5.57 1.91
N PRO A 35 18.67 -6.05 1.60
CA PRO A 35 18.21 -7.36 2.04
C PRO A 35 19.01 -8.47 1.35
N THR A 36 19.36 -9.52 2.09
CA THR A 36 19.96 -10.71 1.50
C THR A 36 18.90 -11.54 0.76
N LYS A 37 19.33 -12.33 -0.23
CA LYS A 37 18.45 -13.29 -0.92
C LYS A 37 17.77 -14.27 0.05
N LYS A 38 18.43 -14.64 1.15
CA LYS A 38 17.88 -15.53 2.17
C LYS A 38 16.73 -14.87 2.93
N GLU A 39 16.88 -13.61 3.32
CA GLU A 39 15.83 -12.85 4.01
C GLU A 39 14.63 -12.59 3.10
N LEU A 40 14.85 -12.20 1.84
CA LEU A 40 13.77 -12.07 0.85
C LEU A 40 13.00 -13.38 0.65
N LYS A 41 13.71 -14.52 0.59
CA LYS A 41 13.08 -15.84 0.48
C LYS A 41 12.29 -16.19 1.74
N ALA A 42 12.79 -15.86 2.93
CA ALA A 42 12.10 -16.08 4.19
C ALA A 42 10.80 -15.27 4.25
N PHE A 43 10.87 -13.97 3.95
CA PHE A 43 9.70 -13.09 3.94
C PHE A 43 8.66 -13.54 2.91
N ASN A 44 9.10 -13.92 1.70
CA ASN A 44 8.20 -14.47 0.69
C ASN A 44 7.55 -15.80 1.12
N SER A 45 8.25 -16.62 1.91
CA SER A 45 7.70 -17.86 2.46
C SER A 45 6.65 -17.58 3.53
N PHE A 46 6.89 -16.59 4.40
CA PHE A 46 5.90 -16.09 5.34
C PHE A 46 4.61 -15.62 4.64
N LEU A 47 4.72 -14.82 3.57
CA LEU A 47 3.55 -14.36 2.82
C LEU A 47 2.74 -15.53 2.23
N ARG A 48 3.41 -16.57 1.75
CA ARG A 48 2.73 -17.77 1.21
C ARG A 48 2.04 -18.58 2.30
N ALA A 49 2.67 -18.73 3.46
CA ALA A 49 2.10 -19.45 4.60
C ALA A 49 0.85 -18.75 5.15
N ASN A 50 0.83 -17.41 5.12
CA ASN A 50 -0.24 -16.58 5.67
C ASN A 50 -1.22 -16.07 4.59
N LYS A 51 -1.39 -16.81 3.49
CA LYS A 51 -2.18 -16.34 2.32
C LYS A 51 -3.63 -15.96 2.65
N GLU A 52 -4.22 -16.57 3.67
CA GLU A 52 -5.61 -16.32 4.07
C GLU A 52 -5.76 -15.22 5.13
N GLU A 53 -4.65 -14.81 5.75
CA GLU A 53 -4.64 -13.79 6.78
C GLU A 53 -4.88 -12.40 6.20
N SER A 54 -5.56 -11.56 6.99
CA SER A 54 -5.75 -10.15 6.69
C SER A 54 -4.44 -9.38 6.87
N VAL A 55 -4.23 -8.36 6.05
CA VAL A 55 -3.18 -7.35 6.20
C VAL A 55 -3.78 -5.98 6.02
N ILE A 56 -3.12 -4.96 6.59
CA ILE A 56 -3.50 -3.57 6.42
C ILE A 56 -2.45 -2.87 5.55
N LEU A 57 -2.92 -2.25 4.47
CA LEU A 57 -2.14 -1.41 3.56
C LEU A 57 -2.77 -0.01 3.48
N PHE A 58 -2.12 0.90 2.77
CA PHE A 58 -2.55 2.29 2.66
C PHE A 58 -2.73 2.72 1.20
N HIS A 59 -3.82 3.41 0.92
CA HIS A 59 -4.14 3.96 -0.39
C HIS A 59 -4.40 5.47 -0.27
N GLY A 60 -3.63 6.28 -1.01
CA GLY A 60 -3.85 7.72 -1.10
C GLY A 60 -4.54 8.10 -2.40
N THR A 61 -5.53 8.98 -2.32
CA THR A 61 -6.29 9.45 -3.48
C THR A 61 -6.96 10.80 -3.20
N SER A 62 -7.62 11.39 -4.20
CA SER A 62 -8.40 12.62 -4.04
C SER A 62 -9.49 12.46 -2.98
N SER A 63 -9.61 13.44 -2.08
CA SER A 63 -10.68 13.57 -1.10
C SER A 63 -12.06 13.81 -1.72
N GLU A 64 -12.13 14.08 -3.03
CA GLU A 64 -13.39 14.22 -3.76
C GLU A 64 -14.06 12.87 -4.05
N TYR A 65 -13.31 11.77 -3.98
CA TYR A 65 -13.88 10.44 -4.18
C TYR A 65 -14.57 9.96 -2.90
N ASN A 66 -15.78 9.44 -3.03
CA ASN A 66 -16.56 8.91 -1.92
C ASN A 66 -16.13 7.48 -1.53
N ILE A 67 -14.85 7.31 -1.19
CA ILE A 67 -14.25 5.99 -0.93
C ILE A 67 -14.93 5.27 0.25
N LYS A 68 -15.43 6.01 1.23
CA LYS A 68 -16.11 5.43 2.41
C LYS A 68 -17.43 4.74 2.07
N GLU A 69 -18.09 5.13 0.98
CA GLU A 69 -19.36 4.53 0.54
C GLU A 69 -19.17 3.66 -0.72
N ASP A 70 -18.27 4.03 -1.63
CA ASP A 70 -18.08 3.34 -2.90
C ASP A 70 -16.97 2.27 -2.87
N GLY A 71 -16.12 2.28 -1.83
CA GLY A 71 -14.86 1.56 -1.81
C GLY A 71 -13.86 2.09 -2.84
N ILE A 72 -12.88 1.27 -3.23
CA ILE A 72 -11.84 1.63 -4.19
C ILE A 72 -11.98 0.77 -5.44
N LYS A 73 -12.21 1.42 -6.59
CA LYS A 73 -12.32 0.72 -7.88
C LYS A 73 -10.94 0.51 -8.50
N LYS A 74 -10.78 -0.63 -9.19
CA LYS A 74 -9.57 -0.92 -9.99
C LYS A 74 -9.28 0.19 -11.01
N THR A 75 -8.01 0.44 -11.27
CA THR A 75 -7.58 1.32 -12.35
C THR A 75 -8.06 0.79 -13.71
N THR A 76 -8.67 1.67 -14.49
CA THR A 76 -9.13 1.43 -15.87
C THR A 76 -8.36 2.32 -16.83
N ALA A 77 -8.52 2.11 -18.14
CA ALA A 77 -7.93 3.01 -19.14
C ALA A 77 -8.34 4.48 -18.94
N ARG A 78 -9.57 4.73 -18.43
CA ARG A 78 -10.10 6.07 -18.17
C ARG A 78 -9.56 6.68 -16.87
N THR A 79 -9.33 5.86 -15.84
CA THR A 79 -8.94 6.34 -14.51
C THR A 79 -7.43 6.27 -14.26
N ARG A 80 -6.66 5.78 -15.23
CA ARG A 80 -5.20 5.68 -15.16
C ARG A 80 -4.55 7.06 -15.12
N LYS A 81 -3.63 7.26 -14.16
CA LYS A 81 -2.91 8.53 -13.95
C LYS A 81 -1.45 8.51 -14.44
N SER A 82 -0.90 7.33 -14.76
CA SER A 82 0.44 7.18 -15.36
C SER A 82 0.42 6.13 -16.47
N ILE A 83 1.20 6.35 -17.53
CA ILE A 83 1.29 5.41 -18.66
C ILE A 83 1.87 4.04 -18.23
N GLN A 84 2.71 4.04 -17.20
CA GLN A 84 3.34 2.83 -16.66
C GLN A 84 2.35 1.99 -15.84
N THR A 85 1.26 2.58 -15.35
CA THR A 85 0.31 1.88 -14.49
C THR A 85 -0.39 0.75 -15.23
N THR A 86 -0.19 -0.46 -14.72
CA THR A 86 -0.94 -1.64 -15.14
C THR A 86 -2.44 -1.53 -14.80
N LEU A 87 -3.30 -1.82 -15.77
CA LEU A 87 -4.76 -1.79 -15.58
C LEU A 87 -5.28 -2.98 -14.75
N GLY A 88 -6.44 -2.81 -14.13
CA GLY A 88 -7.15 -3.87 -13.42
C GLY A 88 -6.69 -4.12 -11.98
N TYR A 89 -6.00 -3.15 -11.37
CA TYR A 89 -5.49 -3.23 -10.01
C TYR A 89 -5.85 -2.01 -9.18
N VAL A 90 -5.91 -2.18 -7.86
CA VAL A 90 -5.77 -1.12 -6.87
C VAL A 90 -4.34 -1.13 -6.34
N TYR A 91 -3.76 0.05 -6.13
CA TYR A 91 -2.37 0.22 -5.69
C TYR A 91 -2.35 0.68 -4.25
N ALA A 92 -1.53 0.03 -3.42
CA ALA A 92 -1.42 0.35 -2.00
C ALA A 92 0.01 0.18 -1.49
N SER A 93 0.35 0.93 -0.44
CA SER A 93 1.66 0.91 0.21
C SER A 93 1.58 0.30 1.61
N VAL A 94 2.69 -0.26 2.10
CA VAL A 94 2.84 -0.61 3.54
C VAL A 94 3.18 0.62 4.40
N PHE A 95 3.36 1.80 3.80
CA PHE A 95 3.64 3.08 4.47
C PHE A 95 2.55 4.10 4.14
N LYS A 96 1.96 4.73 5.17
CA LYS A 96 0.90 5.74 4.97
C LYS A 96 1.44 6.99 4.27
N GLU A 97 2.67 7.39 4.57
CA GLU A 97 3.32 8.58 4.02
C GLU A 97 3.57 8.40 2.52
N LEU A 98 3.97 7.19 2.12
CA LEU A 98 4.16 6.90 0.71
C LEU A 98 2.84 6.80 -0.05
N ALA A 99 1.79 6.26 0.58
CA ALA A 99 0.45 6.30 0.02
C ALA A 99 -0.02 7.75 -0.20
N GLN A 100 0.25 8.65 0.76
CA GLN A 100 -0.02 10.08 0.61
C GLN A 100 0.71 10.67 -0.61
N ILE A 101 2.03 10.48 -0.69
CA ILE A 101 2.86 10.98 -1.80
C ILE A 101 2.32 10.49 -3.15
N PHE A 102 1.97 9.21 -3.26
CA PHE A 102 1.39 8.67 -4.50
C PHE A 102 0.01 9.28 -4.80
N GLY A 103 -0.80 9.54 -3.78
CA GLY A 103 -2.07 10.25 -3.92
C GLY A 103 -1.89 11.66 -4.47
N GLU A 104 -0.92 12.41 -3.94
CA GLU A 104 -0.53 13.76 -4.38
C GLU A 104 -0.04 13.75 -5.84
N MET A 105 0.87 12.82 -6.17
CA MET A 105 1.37 12.67 -7.55
C MET A 105 0.26 12.34 -8.55
N ALA A 106 -0.69 11.50 -8.15
CA ALA A 106 -1.81 11.07 -9.00
C ALA A 106 -2.89 12.15 -9.16
N ASN A 107 -2.97 13.11 -8.22
CA ASN A 107 -4.01 14.15 -8.17
C ASN A 107 -3.39 15.51 -7.74
N PRO A 108 -2.52 16.12 -8.57
CA PRO A 108 -1.63 17.24 -8.18
C PRO A 108 -2.32 18.56 -7.80
N HIS A 109 -3.64 18.65 -7.95
CA HIS A 109 -4.43 19.85 -7.64
C HIS A 109 -5.59 19.57 -6.67
N ASN A 110 -5.65 18.36 -6.15
CA ASN A 110 -6.74 17.93 -5.28
C ASN A 110 -6.23 17.82 -3.86
N GLU A 111 -7.13 18.01 -2.91
CA GLU A 111 -6.87 17.59 -1.53
C GLU A 111 -6.83 16.07 -1.47
N ILE A 112 -5.95 15.55 -0.62
CA ILE A 112 -5.65 14.13 -0.55
C ILE A 112 -6.21 13.52 0.73
N SER A 113 -6.75 12.33 0.60
CA SER A 113 -7.13 11.44 1.70
C SER A 113 -6.31 10.16 1.63
N VAL A 114 -5.93 9.64 2.79
CA VAL A 114 -5.28 8.34 2.94
C VAL A 114 -6.22 7.40 3.67
N TYR A 115 -6.41 6.24 3.07
CA TYR A 115 -7.26 5.17 3.57
C TYR A 115 -6.40 3.97 3.95
N ALA A 116 -6.61 3.44 5.16
CA ALA A 116 -6.19 2.10 5.50
C ALA A 116 -7.15 1.09 4.86
N ILE A 117 -6.62 0.07 4.21
CA ILE A 117 -7.39 -0.98 3.54
C ILE A 117 -7.05 -2.34 4.14
N LYS A 118 -8.06 -3.13 4.50
CA LYS A 118 -7.89 -4.47 5.06
C LYS A 118 -8.21 -5.52 4.00
N VAL A 119 -7.20 -6.26 3.55
CA VAL A 119 -7.30 -7.26 2.47
C VAL A 119 -6.55 -8.53 2.83
N LYS A 120 -6.79 -9.63 2.12
CA LYS A 120 -6.04 -10.88 2.35
C LYS A 120 -4.69 -10.88 1.64
N VAL A 121 -3.69 -11.53 2.21
CA VAL A 121 -2.36 -11.68 1.57
C VAL A 121 -2.46 -12.28 0.17
N LYS A 122 -3.35 -13.26 -0.07
CA LYS A 122 -3.54 -13.89 -1.39
C LYS A 122 -3.98 -12.93 -2.50
N ASP A 123 -4.62 -11.82 -2.13
CA ASP A 123 -5.10 -10.81 -3.08
C ASP A 123 -3.97 -9.90 -3.58
N LEU A 124 -2.84 -9.89 -2.87
CA LEU A 124 -1.68 -9.08 -3.19
C LEU A 124 -0.88 -9.65 -4.36
N LYS A 125 -0.42 -8.74 -5.21
CA LYS A 125 0.49 -8.98 -6.33
C LYS A 125 1.63 -7.97 -6.25
N ALA A 126 2.80 -8.37 -6.76
CA ALA A 126 3.93 -7.45 -6.89
C ALA A 126 3.55 -6.26 -7.77
N ASP A 127 3.92 -5.05 -7.35
CA ASP A 127 3.87 -3.82 -8.13
C ASP A 127 5.07 -3.77 -9.08
N LEU A 128 4.88 -4.35 -10.26
CA LEU A 128 5.92 -4.43 -11.27
C LEU A 128 6.29 -3.05 -11.83
N ASP A 129 5.41 -2.06 -11.71
CA ASP A 129 5.63 -0.71 -12.22
C ASP A 129 6.70 -0.03 -11.34
N GLN A 130 6.54 -0.12 -10.01
CA GLN A 130 7.54 0.37 -9.04
C GLN A 130 8.87 -0.39 -9.15
N LEU A 131 8.83 -1.72 -9.22
CA LEU A 131 10.06 -2.53 -9.35
C LEU A 131 10.84 -2.20 -10.63
N THR A 132 10.14 -1.96 -11.73
CA THR A 132 10.76 -1.57 -13.00
C THR A 132 11.39 -0.19 -12.90
N ASN A 133 10.73 0.77 -12.25
CA ASN A 133 11.31 2.09 -12.00
C ASN A 133 12.56 1.98 -11.11
N LYS A 134 12.54 1.20 -10.04
CA LYS A 134 13.71 0.98 -9.16
C LYS A 134 14.92 0.40 -9.89
N ARG A 135 14.70 -0.57 -10.79
CA ARG A 135 15.77 -1.11 -11.66
C ARG A 135 16.28 -0.05 -12.64
N ARG A 136 15.38 0.69 -13.30
CA ARG A 136 15.74 1.67 -14.33
C ARG A 136 16.53 2.85 -13.79
N TRP A 137 16.24 3.29 -12.57
CA TRP A 137 16.88 4.46 -11.94
C TRP A 137 18.08 4.08 -11.05
N GLY A 138 18.61 2.86 -11.19
CA GLY A 138 19.92 2.49 -10.67
C GLY A 138 19.98 2.13 -9.18
N GLU A 139 18.84 1.90 -8.53
CA GLU A 139 18.84 1.54 -7.11
C GLU A 139 19.34 0.10 -6.89
N ASN A 140 18.92 -0.85 -7.73
CA ASN A 140 19.44 -2.23 -7.77
C ASN A 140 18.91 -2.97 -9.01
N GLU A 141 19.78 -3.36 -9.94
CA GLU A 141 19.40 -4.08 -11.18
C GLU A 141 18.89 -5.51 -10.93
N ASN A 142 19.27 -6.11 -9.80
CA ASN A 142 18.98 -7.51 -9.46
C ASN A 142 17.68 -7.69 -8.68
N ILE A 143 16.85 -6.65 -8.56
CA ILE A 143 15.55 -6.77 -7.90
C ILE A 143 14.65 -7.71 -8.70
N GLY A 144 14.08 -8.70 -8.02
CA GLY A 144 13.16 -9.68 -8.62
C GLY A 144 11.77 -9.12 -8.94
N ASN A 145 10.81 -10.00 -9.15
CA ASN A 145 9.40 -9.66 -9.42
C ASN A 145 8.44 -10.32 -8.41
N THR A 146 8.94 -10.69 -7.23
CA THR A 146 8.12 -11.33 -6.19
C THR A 146 7.34 -10.29 -5.39
N LEU A 147 6.31 -10.73 -4.67
CA LEU A 147 5.59 -9.85 -3.74
C LEU A 147 6.52 -9.32 -2.64
N ALA A 148 7.45 -10.14 -2.15
CA ALA A 148 8.45 -9.68 -1.20
C ALA A 148 9.33 -8.57 -1.78
N ASP A 149 9.83 -8.72 -3.02
CA ASP A 149 10.59 -7.65 -3.69
C ASP A 149 9.77 -6.35 -3.75
N SER A 150 8.49 -6.45 -4.08
CA SER A 150 7.58 -5.30 -4.17
C SER A 150 7.38 -4.60 -2.84
N LEU A 151 7.16 -5.35 -1.76
CA LEU A 151 6.95 -4.78 -0.43
C LEU A 151 8.24 -4.19 0.15
N VAL A 152 9.38 -4.80 -0.15
CA VAL A 152 10.69 -4.36 0.33
C VAL A 152 11.20 -3.18 -0.49
N PHE A 153 11.38 -3.31 -1.79
CA PHE A 153 11.99 -2.24 -2.60
C PHE A 153 10.96 -1.22 -3.11
N GLY A 154 9.79 -1.70 -3.56
CA GLY A 154 8.71 -0.86 -4.08
C GLY A 154 7.79 -0.29 -2.98
N ARG A 155 7.94 -0.77 -1.74
CA ARG A 155 7.15 -0.34 -0.56
C ARG A 155 5.64 -0.52 -0.72
N GLY A 156 5.20 -1.40 -1.61
CA GLY A 156 3.79 -1.53 -1.95
C GLY A 156 3.42 -2.80 -2.67
N ALA A 157 2.13 -2.94 -2.96
CA ALA A 157 1.55 -4.06 -3.67
C ALA A 157 0.35 -3.60 -4.50
N ARG A 158 -0.05 -4.46 -5.44
CA ARG A 158 -1.26 -4.32 -6.25
C ARG A 158 -2.30 -5.35 -5.83
N ILE A 159 -3.57 -4.98 -5.89
CA ILE A 159 -4.70 -5.85 -5.56
C ILE A 159 -5.57 -6.04 -6.80
N LYS A 160 -5.78 -7.28 -7.24
CA LYS A 160 -6.48 -7.60 -8.52
C LYS A 160 -8.01 -7.66 -8.37
N ARG A 161 -8.60 -6.74 -7.61
CA ARG A 161 -10.04 -6.61 -7.40
C ARG A 161 -10.38 -5.19 -6.95
N ASN A 162 -11.67 -4.86 -6.94
CA ASN A 162 -12.11 -3.67 -6.21
C ASN A 162 -11.94 -3.95 -4.71
N ILE A 163 -11.75 -2.88 -3.94
CA ILE A 163 -11.81 -2.90 -2.49
C ILE A 163 -13.21 -2.42 -2.11
N GLU A 164 -13.91 -3.19 -1.29
CA GLU A 164 -15.25 -2.85 -0.86
C GLU A 164 -15.21 -1.78 0.26
N ASP A 165 -16.30 -1.06 0.44
CA ASP A 165 -16.45 0.02 1.43
C ASP A 165 -16.17 -0.43 2.87
N TYR A 166 -16.62 -1.62 3.26
CA TYR A 166 -16.38 -2.17 4.59
C TYR A 166 -14.90 -2.50 4.84
N GLU A 167 -14.09 -2.65 3.78
CA GLU A 167 -12.65 -2.92 3.84
C GLU A 167 -11.80 -1.66 3.97
N VAL A 168 -12.39 -0.45 3.94
CA VAL A 168 -11.65 0.82 3.98
C VAL A 168 -11.91 1.63 5.25
N ARG A 169 -10.88 2.32 5.75
CA ARG A 169 -11.01 3.30 6.83
C ARG A 169 -10.18 4.53 6.50
N GLU A 170 -10.81 5.70 6.46
CA GLU A 170 -10.08 6.96 6.36
C GLU A 170 -9.23 7.14 7.64
N ILE A 171 -7.95 7.44 7.44
CA ILE A 171 -7.01 7.65 8.55
C ILE A 171 -6.41 9.06 8.52
N TRP A 172 -6.45 9.74 7.39
CA TRP A 172 -5.91 11.09 7.26
C TRP A 172 -6.52 11.78 6.05
N ASN A 173 -6.76 13.09 6.15
CA ASN A 173 -7.01 13.94 4.98
C ASN A 173 -6.36 15.32 5.11
N THR A 174 -6.14 15.95 3.96
CA THR A 174 -5.51 17.28 3.89
C THR A 174 -6.38 18.36 4.53
N LYS A 175 -7.72 18.25 4.46
CA LYS A 175 -8.67 19.24 5.03
C LYS A 175 -8.54 19.36 6.55
N GLU A 176 -8.56 18.23 7.25
CA GLU A 176 -8.46 18.15 8.71
C GLU A 176 -7.05 18.56 9.19
N SER A 177 -6.01 18.31 8.41
CA SER A 177 -4.67 18.81 8.76
C SER A 177 -4.57 20.34 8.71
N LYS A 178 -5.29 21.02 7.82
CA LYS A 178 -5.29 22.49 7.74
C LYS A 178 -6.05 23.13 8.91
N LEU A 179 -7.11 22.48 9.39
CA LEU A 179 -7.92 22.95 10.54
C LEU A 179 -7.18 22.83 11.88
N ASN A 180 -6.20 21.93 11.99
CA ASN A 180 -5.42 21.72 13.23
C ASN A 180 -4.15 22.58 13.32
N VAL A 181 -3.93 23.51 12.38
CA VAL A 181 -2.76 24.41 12.34
C VAL A 181 -3.19 25.89 12.41
N ALA A 182 -4.50 26.16 12.46
CA ALA A 182 -5.08 27.49 12.61
C ALA A 182 -5.39 27.81 14.08
#